data_AF-V4AHH5-F1
#
_entry.id   AF-V4AHH5-F1
#
_cell.length_a   1.000
_cell.length_b   1.000
_cell.length_c   1.000
_cell.angle_alpha   90.00
_cell.angle_beta   90.00
_cell.angle_gamma   90.00
#
_symmetry.space_group_name_H-M   'P 1'
#
loop_
_entity.id
_entity.type
_entity.pdbx_description
1 polymer ?
#
loop_
_entity_poly.entity_id
_entity_poly.type
_entity_poly.pdbx_seq_one_letter_code
_entity_poly.pdbx_strand_id
1 'polypeptide(L)'
;TELKTSIAGIYPKTNTATVTWTLPSNSQFISSISIEVNGIINKTSINNTATSSEVTGLQPGTMYSIKVISIVNTDRYQNYEVKSEAVPTTTKQPPGSSCNMGDTQPCTGNLTCNNKYDNLFYRTTTW
;
A
#
# COMPACT_ATOMS: atom_id res chain seq x y z
N THR A 1 -6.59 -1.47 -26.30
CA THR A 1 -6.80 -0.92 -24.94
C THR A 1 -6.42 -1.98 -23.94
N GLU A 2 -5.54 -1.65 -22.99
CA GLU A 2 -5.06 -2.58 -21.97
C GLU A 2 -6.15 -2.79 -20.90
N LEU A 3 -6.38 -4.05 -20.48
CA LEU A 3 -7.36 -4.40 -19.44
C LEU A 3 -6.82 -4.20 -18.00
N LYS A 4 -5.88 -3.26 -17.87
CA LYS A 4 -5.14 -3.00 -16.65
C LYS A 4 -5.91 -2.07 -15.74
N THR A 5 -6.11 -2.49 -14.50
CA THR A 5 -6.52 -1.59 -13.43
C THR A 5 -5.35 -0.71 -13.00
N SER A 6 -5.65 0.54 -12.68
CA SER A 6 -4.66 1.50 -12.20
C SER A 6 -4.96 1.89 -10.76
N ILE A 7 -3.98 1.79 -9.87
CA ILE A 7 -4.14 2.25 -8.49
C ILE A 7 -4.33 3.78 -8.51
N ALA A 8 -5.43 4.24 -7.93
CA ALA A 8 -5.78 5.65 -7.82
C ALA A 8 -5.28 6.25 -6.50
N GLY A 9 -5.21 5.43 -5.45
CA GLY A 9 -4.72 5.86 -4.14
C GLY A 9 -4.54 4.70 -3.17
N ILE A 10 -3.67 4.91 -2.18
CA ILE A 10 -3.52 4.02 -1.03
C ILE A 10 -3.58 4.87 0.23
N TYR A 11 -4.48 4.50 1.14
CA TYR A 11 -4.72 5.21 2.39
C TYR A 11 -4.30 4.30 3.56
N PRO A 12 -3.02 4.34 3.98
CA PRO A 12 -2.52 3.48 5.05
C PRO A 12 -3.08 3.91 6.42
N LYS A 13 -3.38 2.90 7.23
CA LYS A 13 -3.60 2.96 8.68
C LYS A 13 -2.51 2.14 9.36
N THR A 14 -2.67 1.88 10.66
CA THR A 14 -1.65 1.18 11.47
C THR A 14 -1.46 -0.29 11.06
N ASN A 15 -2.56 -1.01 10.81
CA ASN A 15 -2.51 -2.44 10.44
C ASN A 15 -3.29 -2.78 9.17
N THR A 16 -3.81 -1.75 8.51
CA THR A 16 -4.61 -1.89 7.28
C THR A 16 -4.25 -0.79 6.29
N ALA A 17 -4.65 -0.96 5.03
CA ALA A 17 -4.60 0.09 4.02
C ALA A 17 -5.81 -0.03 3.10
N THR A 18 -6.52 1.07 2.88
CA THR A 18 -7.55 1.10 1.83
C THR A 18 -6.87 1.38 0.50
N VAL A 19 -7.00 0.45 -0.45
CA VAL A 19 -6.50 0.60 -1.82
C VAL A 19 -7.68 0.96 -2.70
N THR A 20 -7.55 2.01 -3.51
CA THR A 20 -8.53 2.42 -4.52
C THR A 20 -7.94 2.31 -5.91
N TRP A 21 -8.77 2.01 -6.90
CA TRP A 21 -8.33 1.86 -8.28
C TRP A 21 -9.39 2.33 -9.29
N THR A 22 -8.92 2.58 -10.50
CA THR A 22 -9.74 2.91 -11.67
C THR A 22 -9.81 1.69 -12.60
N LEU A 23 -11.04 1.32 -12.98
CA LEU A 23 -11.28 0.29 -13.99
C LEU A 23 -11.04 0.85 -15.40
N PRO A 24 -10.50 0.05 -16.33
CA PRO A 24 -10.36 0.47 -17.72
C PRO A 24 -11.73 0.55 -18.42
N SER A 25 -11.81 1.25 -19.55
CA SER A 25 -13.07 1.44 -20.29
C SER A 25 -13.67 0.14 -20.85
N ASN A 26 -12.85 -0.88 -21.05
CA ASN A 26 -13.25 -2.23 -21.49
C ASN A 26 -13.36 -3.24 -20.33
N SER A 27 -13.72 -2.78 -19.13
CA SER A 27 -13.79 -3.60 -17.91
C SER A 27 -14.80 -4.74 -17.95
N GLN A 28 -15.70 -4.82 -18.94
CA GLN A 28 -16.63 -5.95 -19.10
C GLN A 28 -15.93 -7.30 -19.26
N PHE A 29 -14.65 -7.32 -19.63
CA PHE A 29 -13.85 -8.55 -19.74
C PHE A 29 -13.15 -8.94 -18.42
N ILE A 30 -13.24 -8.13 -17.36
CA ILE A 30 -12.69 -8.44 -16.05
C ILE A 30 -13.70 -9.31 -15.30
N SER A 31 -13.29 -10.49 -14.86
CA SER A 31 -14.12 -11.43 -14.09
C SER A 31 -14.00 -11.22 -12.59
N SER A 32 -12.82 -10.83 -12.11
CA SER A 32 -12.59 -10.49 -10.71
C SER A 32 -11.32 -9.64 -10.54
N ILE A 33 -11.18 -9.07 -9.35
CA ILE A 33 -9.99 -8.33 -8.93
C ILE A 33 -9.30 -9.09 -7.79
N SER A 34 -7.98 -9.01 -7.74
CA SER A 34 -7.14 -9.50 -6.63
C SER A 34 -6.16 -8.40 -6.21
N ILE A 35 -5.63 -8.49 -4.99
CA ILE A 35 -4.59 -7.60 -4.48
C ILE A 35 -3.36 -8.42 -4.11
N GLU A 36 -2.21 -7.99 -4.60
CA GLU A 36 -0.89 -8.51 -4.28
C GLU A 36 -0.16 -7.52 -3.38
N VAL A 37 0.45 -8.01 -2.30
CA VAL A 37 1.25 -7.24 -1.35
C VAL A 37 2.62 -7.91 -1.26
N ASN A 38 3.70 -7.20 -1.59
CA ASN A 38 5.08 -7.69 -1.62
C ASN A 38 5.25 -9.00 -2.43
N GLY A 39 4.53 -9.13 -3.54
CA GLY A 39 4.57 -10.33 -4.39
C GLY A 39 3.70 -11.50 -3.90
N ILE A 40 2.99 -11.36 -2.78
CA ILE A 40 2.09 -12.38 -2.24
C ILE A 40 0.64 -11.93 -2.42
N ILE A 41 -0.21 -12.83 -2.91
CA ILE A 41 -1.65 -12.56 -3.02
C ILE A 41 -2.25 -12.42 -1.63
N ASN A 42 -2.77 -11.23 -1.32
CA ASN A 42 -3.40 -10.91 -0.05
C ASN A 42 -4.93 -11.12 -0.09
N LYS A 43 -5.55 -10.78 -1.21
CA LYS A 43 -6.99 -10.91 -1.44
C LYS A 43 -7.28 -11.37 -2.86
N THR A 44 -8.28 -12.22 -3.02
CA THR A 44 -8.76 -12.73 -4.30
C THR A 44 -10.26 -12.56 -4.44
N SER A 45 -10.77 -12.76 -5.66
CA SER A 45 -12.21 -12.84 -5.94
C SER A 45 -13.00 -11.58 -5.52
N ILE A 46 -12.35 -10.42 -5.52
CA ILE A 46 -13.03 -9.14 -5.34
C ILE A 46 -13.93 -8.92 -6.55
N ASN A 47 -15.14 -8.41 -6.32
CA ASN A 47 -16.11 -8.14 -7.39
C ASN A 47 -15.48 -7.28 -8.51
N ASN A 48 -15.74 -7.63 -9.77
CA ASN A 48 -15.16 -6.97 -10.95
C ASN A 48 -15.60 -5.51 -11.16
N THR A 49 -16.66 -5.07 -10.48
CA THR A 49 -17.12 -3.68 -10.48
C THR A 49 -16.62 -2.87 -9.29
N ALA A 50 -15.97 -3.51 -8.31
CA ALA A 50 -15.40 -2.81 -7.17
C ALA A 50 -14.26 -1.88 -7.61
N THR A 51 -14.14 -0.77 -6.90
CA THR A 51 -13.08 0.24 -7.10
C THR A 51 -12.22 0.45 -5.85
N SER A 52 -12.44 -0.34 -4.81
CA SER A 52 -11.62 -0.32 -3.60
C SER A 52 -11.70 -1.62 -2.79
N SER A 53 -10.69 -1.86 -1.96
CA SER A 53 -10.74 -2.85 -0.89
C SER A 53 -9.76 -2.47 0.22
N GLU A 54 -10.06 -2.91 1.45
CA GLU A 54 -9.12 -2.78 2.57
C GLU A 54 -8.19 -4.01 2.63
N VAL A 55 -6.89 -3.78 2.56
CA VAL A 55 -5.85 -4.76 2.88
C VAL A 55 -5.69 -4.79 4.39
N THR A 56 -5.71 -5.97 5.01
CA THR A 56 -5.59 -6.16 6.47
C THR A 56 -4.37 -7.02 6.81
N GLY A 57 -4.03 -7.09 8.11
CA GLY A 57 -2.92 -7.92 8.60
C GLY A 57 -1.53 -7.32 8.34
N LEU A 58 -1.45 -6.00 8.12
CA LEU A 58 -0.20 -5.31 7.94
C LEU A 58 0.45 -5.01 9.29
N GLN A 59 1.78 -4.98 9.31
CA GLN A 59 2.56 -4.56 10.47
C GLN A 59 2.67 -3.03 10.49
N PRO A 60 2.62 -2.38 11.67
CA PRO A 60 2.77 -0.93 11.75
C PRO A 60 4.14 -0.45 11.30
N GLY A 61 4.19 0.75 10.72
CA GLY A 61 5.45 1.38 10.27
C GLY A 61 6.21 0.63 9.18
N THR A 62 5.59 -0.35 8.52
CA THR A 62 6.24 -1.26 7.59
C THR A 62 5.93 -0.83 6.16
N MET A 63 6.96 -0.81 5.31
CA MET A 63 6.81 -0.51 3.89
C MET A 63 6.28 -1.73 3.13
N TYR A 64 5.31 -1.50 2.26
CA TYR A 64 4.68 -2.48 1.40
C TYR A 64 4.67 -2.00 -0.05
N SER A 65 4.78 -2.95 -0.98
CA SER A 65 4.56 -2.77 -2.41
C SER A 65 3.22 -3.41 -2.77
N ILE A 66 2.27 -2.61 -3.25
CA ILE A 66 0.91 -3.06 -3.55
C ILE A 66 0.68 -3.05 -5.05
N LYS A 67 0.04 -4.10 -5.57
CA LYS A 67 -0.53 -4.16 -6.92
C LYS A 67 -1.98 -4.58 -6.87
N VAL A 68 -2.76 -4.08 -7.82
CA VAL A 68 -4.09 -4.58 -8.14
C VAL A 68 -3.95 -5.47 -9.37
N ILE A 69 -4.59 -6.65 -9.33
CA ILE A 69 -4.56 -7.63 -10.41
C ILE A 69 -5.98 -7.78 -10.95
N SER A 70 -6.13 -7.57 -12.25
CA SER A 70 -7.35 -7.87 -12.98
C SER A 70 -7.27 -9.29 -13.53
N ILE A 71 -8.26 -10.12 -13.17
CA ILE A 71 -8.44 -11.44 -13.78
C ILE A 71 -9.37 -11.26 -14.98
N VAL A 72 -8.89 -11.60 -16.16
CA VAL A 72 -9.54 -11.31 -17.43
C VAL A 72 -10.01 -12.60 -18.10
N ASN A 73 -11.26 -12.58 -18.56
CA ASN A 73 -11.86 -13.60 -19.41
C ASN A 73 -12.37 -12.94 -20.70
N THR A 74 -11.88 -13.46 -21.82
CA THR A 74 -12.27 -13.08 -23.17
C THR A 74 -12.63 -14.35 -23.95
N ASP A 75 -13.16 -14.19 -25.16
CA ASP A 75 -13.44 -15.33 -26.04
C ASP A 75 -12.18 -16.12 -26.43
N ARG A 76 -10.98 -15.54 -26.28
CA ARG A 76 -9.69 -16.13 -26.68
C ARG A 76 -8.81 -16.60 -25.52
N TYR A 77 -8.95 -15.99 -24.35
CA TYR A 77 -8.12 -16.25 -23.18
C TYR A 77 -8.97 -16.23 -21.92
N GLN A 78 -8.72 -17.17 -21.02
CA GLN A 78 -9.37 -17.25 -19.72
C GLN A 78 -8.32 -17.18 -18.61
N ASN A 79 -8.71 -16.61 -17.47
CA ASN A 79 -7.89 -16.44 -16.27
C ASN A 79 -6.54 -15.75 -16.56
N TYR A 80 -6.54 -14.79 -17.48
CA TYR A 80 -5.35 -14.01 -17.77
C TYR A 80 -5.18 -12.90 -16.71
N GLU A 81 -4.01 -12.84 -16.09
CA GLU A 81 -3.70 -11.81 -15.09
C GLU A 81 -3.11 -10.57 -15.75
N VAL A 82 -3.69 -9.41 -15.43
CA VAL A 82 -3.12 -8.10 -15.78
C VAL A 82 -2.83 -7.36 -14.49
N LYS A 83 -1.55 -7.08 -14.22
CA LYS A 83 -1.12 -6.42 -12.98
C LYS A 83 -0.97 -4.91 -13.18
N SER A 84 -1.39 -4.13 -12.20
CA SER A 84 -1.06 -2.70 -12.13
C SER A 84 0.45 -2.49 -11.96
N GLU A 85 0.89 -1.24 -12.14
CA GLU A 85 2.18 -0.84 -11.57
C GLU A 85 2.17 -1.02 -10.05
N ALA A 86 3.34 -1.30 -9.49
CA ALA A 86 3.53 -1.41 -8.06
C ALA A 86 3.55 -0.02 -7.43
N VAL A 87 2.73 0.21 -6.40
CA VAL A 87 2.72 1.45 -5.64
C VAL A 87 3.23 1.19 -4.23
N PRO A 88 4.32 1.85 -3.80
CA PRO A 88 4.81 1.73 -2.43
C PRO A 88 3.89 2.47 -1.46
N THR A 89 3.72 1.91 -0.27
CA THR A 89 3.03 2.56 0.85
C THR A 89 3.71 2.17 2.15
N THR A 90 3.53 2.96 3.21
CA THR A 90 4.03 2.64 4.54
C THR A 90 2.86 2.76 5.51
N THR A 91 2.61 1.70 6.27
CA THR A 91 1.58 1.73 7.32
C THR A 91 1.94 2.72 8.39
N LYS A 92 0.91 3.25 9.06
CA LYS A 92 1.11 4.20 10.14
C LYS A 92 1.76 3.55 11.34
N GLN A 93 2.67 4.27 11.98
CA GLN A 93 3.10 3.92 13.33
C GLN A 93 1.92 4.07 14.31
N PRO A 94 1.82 3.26 15.37
CA PRO A 94 0.89 3.49 16.47
C PRO A 94 1.20 4.82 17.18
N PRO A 95 0.21 5.46 17.83
CA PRO A 95 0.47 6.62 18.68
C PRO A 95 1.48 6.29 19.80
N GLY A 96 2.44 7.18 20.04
CA GLY A 96 3.46 7.01 21.08
C GLY A 96 4.68 6.15 20.69
N SER A 97 4.72 5.61 19.47
CA SER A 97 5.89 4.90 18.98
C SER A 97 7.05 5.84 18.68
N SER A 98 8.28 5.35 18.82
CA SER A 98 9.45 6.08 18.37
C SER A 98 9.64 5.92 16.87
N CYS A 99 9.74 7.02 16.12
CA CYS A 99 10.09 7.00 14.70
C CYS A 99 11.60 7.21 14.54
N ASN A 100 12.22 6.51 13.59
CA ASN A 100 13.62 6.72 13.20
C ASN A 100 13.65 7.54 11.90
N MET A 101 14.69 8.36 11.68
CA MET A 101 14.85 9.09 10.41
C MET A 101 15.08 8.19 9.17
N GLY A 102 15.27 6.88 9.37
CA GLY A 102 15.29 5.89 8.29
C GLY A 102 13.89 5.39 7.88
N ASP A 103 12.85 5.74 8.65
CA ASP A 103 11.47 5.42 8.32
C ASP A 103 10.99 6.37 7.23
N THR A 104 10.34 5.85 6.20
CA THR A 104 9.78 6.63 5.08
C THR A 104 8.59 7.51 5.48
N GLN A 105 8.06 7.34 6.70
CA GLN A 105 6.98 8.16 7.23
C GLN A 105 7.56 9.40 7.94
N PRO A 106 7.09 10.62 7.62
CA PRO A 106 7.47 11.80 8.38
C PRO A 106 7.01 11.66 9.84
N CYS A 107 7.91 11.98 10.77
CA CYS A 107 7.62 12.03 12.19
C CYS A 107 6.68 13.22 12.49
N THR A 108 5.38 12.99 12.48
CA THR A 108 4.36 14.02 12.78
C THR A 108 3.45 13.55 13.93
N GLY A 109 3.06 14.45 14.84
CA GLY A 109 2.17 14.16 15.97
C GLY A 109 2.88 13.64 17.23
N ASN A 110 2.20 12.82 18.04
CA ASN A 110 2.69 12.20 19.30
C ASN A 110 3.75 11.09 19.09
N LEU A 111 4.61 11.18 18.08
CA LEU A 111 5.70 10.23 17.84
C LEU A 111 7.00 10.78 18.42
N THR A 112 7.78 9.94 19.10
CA THR A 112 9.10 10.34 19.65
C THR A 112 10.18 10.11 18.60
N CYS A 113 10.87 11.15 18.14
CA CYS A 113 11.97 10.99 17.17
C CYS A 113 13.22 10.46 17.88
N ASN A 114 13.61 9.21 17.63
CA ASN A 114 14.87 8.67 18.15
C ASN A 114 15.99 8.99 17.16
N ASN A 115 16.63 10.14 17.34
CA ASN A 115 17.75 10.50 16.51
C ASN A 115 19.00 9.75 17.01
N LYS A 116 19.56 8.85 16.18
CA LYS A 116 20.84 8.19 16.49
C LYS A 116 22.01 9.19 16.61
N TYR A 117 21.78 10.45 16.22
CA TYR A 117 22.73 11.57 16.33
C TYR A 117 22.44 12.56 17.48
N ASP A 118 21.33 12.44 18.22
CA ASP A 118 21.01 13.38 19.32
C ASP A 118 21.93 13.20 20.55
N ASN A 119 22.73 12.12 20.60
CA ASN A 119 23.76 11.93 21.62
C ASN A 119 25.07 12.70 21.34
N LEU A 120 25.15 13.53 20.29
CA LEU A 120 26.38 14.28 19.98
C LEU A 120 26.27 15.82 20.06
N PHE A 121 25.10 16.41 20.33
CA PHE A 121 24.96 17.88 20.28
C PHE A 121 24.16 18.54 21.42
N TYR A 122 24.28 18.04 22.65
CA TYR A 122 23.96 18.86 23.84
C TYR A 122 25.03 18.71 24.93
N ARG A 123 26.24 19.23 24.65
CA ARG A 123 27.05 19.86 25.71
C ARG A 123 27.09 21.35 25.44
N THR A 124 26.10 22.09 25.93
CA THR A 124 26.28 23.51 26.18
C THR A 124 26.96 23.65 27.53
N THR A 125 28.27 23.86 27.49
CA THR A 125 29.07 24.30 28.62
C THR A 125 28.57 25.68 29.05
N THR A 126 28.10 25.78 30.30
CA THR A 126 27.86 27.06 30.96
C THR A 126 29.20 27.71 31.29
N TRP A 127 29.40 28.95 30.82
CA TRP A 127 30.34 29.92 31.37
C TRP A 127 29.63 31.27 31.45
#